data_AF-A0AAE1R6D7-F1
#
_entry.id   AF-A0AAE1R6D7-F1
#
_cell.length_a   1.000
_cell.length_b   1.000
_cell.length_c   1.000
_cell.angle_alpha   90.00
_cell.angle_beta   90.00
_cell.angle_gamma   90.00
#
_symmetry.space_group_name_H-M   'P 1'
#
loop_
_entity.id
_entity.type
_entity.pdbx_description
1 polymer ?
#
loop_
_entity_poly.entity_id
_entity_poly.type
_entity_poly.pdbx_seq_one_letter_code
_entity_poly.pdbx_strand_id
1 'polypeptide(L)'
;MVVDALVKANDYLQIASHIEHPSQYWKLDDTILKTIETAPDPELKESRDLILRVRRRDLYQFCNEYAVPRDKIEHFKDVTAHDIVCSQDYESDEKFSIPDDRISHLLPTSYQDMIVRVYSKKPHLVGAISDAFEIFQLKTYGIKAQVHATPEKKKRRI
;
A
#
# COMPACT_ATOMS: atom_id res chain seq x y z
N MET A 1 0.56 3.02 -9.75
CA MET A 1 0.37 2.92 -11.22
C MET A 1 -1.05 3.30 -11.63
N VAL A 2 -2.10 2.55 -11.24
CA VAL A 2 -3.50 2.97 -11.55
C VAL A 2 -3.78 4.35 -10.96
N VAL A 3 -3.44 4.56 -9.68
CA VAL A 3 -3.55 5.89 -9.04
C VAL A 3 -2.75 6.95 -9.81
N ASP A 4 -1.49 6.70 -10.18
CA ASP A 4 -0.70 7.63 -11.00
C ASP A 4 -1.42 7.99 -12.32
N ALA A 5 -2.06 7.01 -12.96
CA ALA A 5 -2.83 7.24 -14.18
C ALA A 5 -4.06 8.10 -13.90
N LEU A 6 -4.82 7.82 -12.84
CA LEU A 6 -5.99 8.61 -12.46
C LEU A 6 -5.61 10.04 -12.08
N VAL A 7 -4.51 10.25 -11.34
CA VAL A 7 -3.98 11.59 -11.01
C VAL A 7 -3.64 12.36 -12.28
N LYS A 8 -2.98 11.73 -13.26
CA LYS A 8 -2.67 12.37 -14.55
C LYS A 8 -3.90 12.68 -15.40
N ALA A 9 -4.95 11.87 -15.29
CA ALA A 9 -6.21 12.13 -15.97
C ALA A 9 -7.07 13.17 -15.25
N ASN A 10 -6.79 13.48 -13.99
CA ASN A 10 -7.65 14.31 -13.15
C ASN A 10 -7.78 15.75 -13.65
N ASP A 11 -6.72 16.33 -14.20
CA ASP A 11 -6.78 17.71 -14.73
C ASP A 11 -7.77 17.83 -15.90
N TYR A 12 -8.00 16.76 -16.65
CA TYR A 12 -8.93 16.71 -17.76
C TYR A 12 -10.31 16.16 -17.36
N LEU A 13 -10.36 15.03 -16.65
CA LEU A 13 -11.61 14.35 -16.28
C LEU A 13 -12.23 14.85 -14.97
N GLN A 14 -11.50 15.65 -14.18
CA GLN A 14 -11.97 16.22 -12.91
C GLN A 14 -12.50 15.16 -11.92
N ILE A 15 -11.89 13.97 -11.92
CA ILE A 15 -12.31 12.77 -11.18
C ILE A 15 -12.51 13.07 -9.69
N ALA A 16 -11.57 13.77 -9.08
CA ALA A 16 -11.60 14.08 -7.65
C ALA A 16 -12.82 14.94 -7.26
N SER A 17 -13.29 15.83 -8.15
CA SER A 17 -14.45 16.69 -7.88
C SER A 17 -15.77 15.92 -7.84
N HIS A 18 -15.84 14.71 -8.41
CA HIS A 18 -17.08 13.93 -8.46
C HIS A 18 -17.55 13.50 -7.05
N ILE A 19 -16.66 13.44 -6.06
CA ILE A 19 -17.01 13.05 -4.68
C ILE A 19 -17.93 14.07 -4.00
N GLU A 20 -17.87 15.33 -4.42
CA GLU A 20 -18.68 16.42 -3.86
C GLU A 20 -20.13 16.41 -4.37
N HIS A 21 -20.40 15.61 -5.40
CA HIS A 21 -21.68 15.60 -6.10
C HIS A 21 -22.20 14.16 -6.27
N PRO A 22 -23.19 13.72 -5.47
CA PRO A 22 -23.73 12.37 -5.55
C PRO A 22 -24.18 11.96 -6.96
N SER A 23 -24.69 12.91 -7.76
CA SER A 23 -25.13 12.71 -9.16
C SER A 23 -23.99 12.45 -10.16
N GLN A 24 -22.74 12.71 -9.78
CA GLN A 24 -21.54 12.33 -10.53
C GLN A 24 -20.84 11.14 -9.87
N TYR A 25 -20.79 11.09 -8.54
CA TYR A 25 -20.16 10.01 -7.80
C TYR A 25 -20.73 8.63 -8.15
N TRP A 26 -22.04 8.50 -8.32
CA TRP A 26 -22.65 7.20 -8.67
C TRP A 26 -22.19 6.64 -10.03
N LYS A 27 -21.64 7.49 -10.91
CA LYS A 27 -21.09 7.10 -12.21
C LYS A 27 -19.60 6.73 -12.14
N LEU A 28 -18.96 6.97 -11.00
CA LEU A 28 -17.54 6.70 -10.82
C LEU A 28 -17.36 5.21 -10.48
N ASP A 29 -17.01 4.43 -11.50
CA ASP A 29 -16.72 3.00 -11.39
C ASP A 29 -15.45 2.63 -12.19
N ASP A 30 -15.15 1.33 -12.27
CA ASP A 30 -13.98 0.81 -12.97
C ASP A 30 -13.98 1.10 -14.49
N THR A 31 -15.12 1.49 -15.07
CA THR A 31 -15.20 1.87 -16.49
C THR A 31 -14.35 3.10 -16.80
N ILE A 32 -14.01 3.91 -15.80
CA ILE A 32 -13.09 5.06 -15.97
C ILE A 32 -11.76 4.67 -16.61
N LEU A 33 -11.24 3.47 -16.32
CA LEU A 33 -10.02 2.98 -16.94
C LEU A 33 -10.23 2.75 -18.43
N LYS A 34 -11.38 2.17 -18.80
CA LYS A 34 -11.73 1.95 -20.20
C LYS A 34 -11.93 3.28 -20.94
N THR A 35 -12.59 4.25 -20.29
CA THR A 35 -12.78 5.61 -20.82
C THR A 35 -11.45 6.26 -21.17
N ILE A 36 -10.48 6.25 -20.24
CA ILE A 36 -9.12 6.78 -20.48
C ILE A 36 -8.39 5.99 -21.59
N GLU A 37 -8.52 4.66 -21.61
CA GLU A 37 -7.90 3.80 -22.63
C GLU A 37 -8.39 4.11 -24.04
N THR A 38 -9.69 4.43 -24.21
CA THR A 38 -10.32 4.64 -25.53
C THR A 38 -10.46 6.10 -25.94
N ALA A 39 -10.29 7.05 -25.02
CA ALA A 39 -10.42 8.47 -25.34
C ALA A 39 -9.36 8.91 -26.37
N PRO A 40 -9.74 9.69 -27.40
CA PRO A 40 -8.79 10.20 -28.40
C PRO A 40 -7.94 11.36 -27.89
N ASP A 41 -8.34 11.98 -26.76
CA ASP A 41 -7.78 13.22 -26.25
C ASP A 41 -6.28 13.10 -25.92
N PRO A 42 -5.44 14.04 -26.42
CA PRO A 42 -4.00 14.02 -26.17
C PRO A 42 -3.65 14.27 -24.69
N GLU A 43 -4.49 14.98 -23.95
CA GLU A 43 -4.37 15.24 -22.51
C GLU A 43 -4.33 13.94 -21.70
N LEU A 44 -5.02 12.91 -22.18
CA LEU A 44 -5.09 11.60 -21.53
C LEU A 44 -3.96 10.65 -21.93
N LYS A 45 -3.04 11.07 -22.82
CA LYS A 45 -1.98 10.21 -23.37
C LYS A 45 -1.12 9.59 -22.28
N GLU A 46 -0.64 10.37 -21.32
CA GLU A 46 0.23 9.85 -20.27
C GLU A 46 -0.49 8.86 -19.34
N SER A 47 -1.77 9.12 -19.05
CA SER A 47 -2.61 8.23 -18.27
C SER A 47 -2.85 6.91 -19.01
N ARG A 48 -3.20 6.99 -20.29
CA ARG A 48 -3.37 5.85 -21.20
C ARG A 48 -2.09 5.01 -21.30
N ASP A 49 -0.93 5.64 -21.44
CA ASP A 49 0.36 4.93 -21.49
C ASP A 49 0.64 4.14 -20.19
N LEU A 50 0.34 4.72 -19.03
CA LEU A 50 0.45 4.01 -17.74
C LEU A 50 -0.51 2.81 -17.64
N ILE A 51 -1.75 2.96 -18.10
CA ILE A 51 -2.72 1.86 -18.09
C ILE A 51 -2.27 0.76 -19.04
N LEU A 52 -1.80 1.10 -20.25
CA LEU A 52 -1.25 0.14 -21.21
C LEU A 52 -0.07 -0.65 -20.62
N ARG A 53 0.81 0.00 -19.86
CA ARG A 53 1.89 -0.68 -19.14
C ARG A 53 1.35 -1.70 -18.13
N VAL A 54 0.33 -1.33 -17.35
CA VAL A 54 -0.33 -2.25 -16.41
C VAL A 54 -0.94 -3.45 -17.15
N ARG A 55 -1.65 -3.23 -18.27
CA ARG A 55 -2.22 -4.30 -19.11
C ARG A 55 -1.16 -5.25 -19.65
N ARG A 56 0.00 -4.72 -20.05
CA ARG A 56 1.15 -5.50 -20.55
C ARG A 56 2.03 -6.10 -19.45
N ARG A 57 1.66 -5.90 -18.18
CA ARG A 57 2.46 -6.31 -17.02
C ARG A 57 3.86 -5.68 -16.96
N ASP A 58 4.06 -4.55 -17.62
CA ASP A 58 5.23 -3.67 -17.44
C ASP A 58 5.01 -2.81 -16.18
N LEU A 59 5.23 -3.42 -15.02
CA LEU A 59 4.99 -2.81 -13.72
C LEU A 59 6.23 -2.14 -13.15
N TYR A 60 6.02 -1.21 -12.22
CA TYR A 60 7.11 -0.73 -11.35
C TYR A 60 7.79 -1.92 -10.66
N GLN A 61 9.11 -1.93 -10.66
CA GLN A 61 9.90 -3.07 -10.22
C GLN A 61 10.17 -2.99 -8.72
N PHE A 62 9.85 -4.06 -8.01
CA PHE A 62 10.13 -4.17 -6.58
C PHE A 62 11.64 -4.13 -6.32
N CYS A 63 12.08 -3.25 -5.42
CA CYS A 63 13.48 -3.05 -5.08
C CYS A 63 13.85 -3.71 -3.76
N ASN A 64 13.07 -3.45 -2.72
CA ASN A 64 13.29 -3.97 -1.38
C ASN A 64 12.07 -3.72 -0.48
N GLU A 65 12.03 -4.37 0.68
CA GLU A 65 11.08 -4.08 1.75
C GLU A 65 11.76 -4.03 3.11
N TYR A 66 11.13 -3.34 4.06
CA TYR A 66 11.61 -3.22 5.43
C TYR A 66 10.43 -3.25 6.39
N ALA A 67 10.49 -4.15 7.37
CA ALA A 67 9.59 -4.13 8.52
C ALA A 67 10.14 -3.11 9.51
N VAL A 68 9.41 -2.03 9.73
CA VAL A 68 9.86 -0.94 10.60
C VAL A 68 9.78 -1.41 12.05
N PRO A 69 10.87 -1.27 12.85
CA PRO A 69 10.84 -1.58 14.27
C PRO A 69 9.73 -0.83 14.98
N ARG A 70 9.03 -1.51 15.90
CA ARG A 70 7.82 -0.97 16.55
C ARG A 70 8.09 0.35 17.28
N ASP A 71 9.23 0.46 17.94
CA ASP A 71 9.69 1.65 18.66
C ASP A 71 9.98 2.86 17.74
N LYS A 72 9.89 2.67 16.42
CA LYS A 72 10.14 3.66 15.38
C LYS A 72 8.93 3.90 14.48
N ILE A 73 7.78 3.32 14.80
CA ILE A 73 6.53 3.57 14.08
C ILE A 73 5.94 4.89 14.60
N GLU A 74 6.17 5.99 13.87
CA GLU A 74 5.61 7.30 14.18
C GLU A 74 4.14 7.41 13.70
N HIS A 75 3.33 8.23 14.38
CA HIS A 75 1.97 8.64 13.99
C HIS A 75 0.84 7.60 14.04
N PHE A 76 1.09 6.39 14.53
CA PHE A 76 0.02 5.42 14.72
C PHE A 76 -0.47 5.39 16.17
N LYS A 77 -1.78 5.20 16.35
CA LYS A 77 -2.38 4.93 17.65
C LYS A 77 -2.12 3.47 18.00
N ASP A 78 -1.68 3.22 19.23
CA ASP A 78 -1.58 1.85 19.73
C ASP A 78 -2.96 1.18 19.70
N VAL A 79 -3.04 0.01 19.06
CA VAL A 79 -4.23 -0.83 19.03
C VAL A 79 -4.18 -1.79 20.21
N THR A 80 -5.20 -1.74 21.06
CA THR A 80 -5.36 -2.63 22.21
C THR A 80 -6.30 -3.79 21.86
N ALA A 81 -6.21 -4.90 22.60
CA ALA A 81 -7.18 -6.00 22.45
C ALA A 81 -8.64 -5.53 22.65
N HIS A 82 -8.84 -4.50 23.48
CA HIS A 82 -10.16 -3.91 23.72
C HIS A 82 -10.73 -3.21 22.47
N ASP A 83 -9.89 -2.72 21.55
CA ASP A 83 -10.32 -2.15 20.27
C ASP A 83 -10.78 -3.22 19.27
N ILE A 84 -10.45 -4.49 19.51
CA ILE A 84 -10.69 -5.62 18.60
C ILE A 84 -11.92 -6.45 19.02
N VAL A 85 -12.27 -6.46 20.31
CA VAL A 85 -13.29 -7.35 20.87
C VAL A 85 -14.70 -6.75 20.83
N CYS A 86 -15.67 -7.57 20.40
CA CYS A 86 -17.10 -7.38 20.66
C CYS A 86 -17.58 -8.35 21.74
N SER A 87 -18.40 -7.87 22.68
CA SER A 87 -19.14 -8.71 23.63
C SER A 87 -20.23 -9.51 22.91
N GLN A 88 -20.39 -10.79 23.24
CA GLN A 88 -21.60 -11.52 22.88
C GLN A 88 -22.02 -12.42 24.05
N ASP A 89 -22.92 -11.89 24.88
CA ASP A 89 -23.76 -12.69 25.76
C ASP A 89 -25.20 -12.50 25.26
N TYR A 90 -25.94 -13.59 25.06
CA TYR A 90 -27.33 -13.54 24.61
C TYR A 90 -28.31 -13.32 25.78
N GLU A 91 -27.86 -13.53 27.02
CA GLU A 91 -28.70 -13.47 28.22
C GLU A 91 -28.44 -12.25 29.09
N SER A 92 -27.46 -11.42 28.71
CA SER A 92 -27.05 -10.25 29.46
C SER A 92 -26.67 -9.10 28.52
N ASP A 93 -27.19 -7.91 28.83
CA ASP A 93 -26.75 -6.66 28.20
C ASP A 93 -25.43 -6.13 28.80
N GLU A 94 -24.89 -6.78 29.83
CA GLU A 94 -23.63 -6.37 30.45
C GLU A 94 -22.41 -6.74 29.60
N LYS A 95 -21.54 -5.75 29.41
CA LYS A 95 -20.28 -5.93 28.67
C LYS A 95 -19.14 -6.13 29.66
N PHE A 96 -18.33 -7.16 29.44
CA PHE A 96 -17.09 -7.40 30.18
C PHE A 96 -15.91 -7.59 29.21
N SER A 97 -14.71 -7.21 29.65
CA SER A 97 -13.47 -7.43 28.89
C SER A 97 -12.82 -8.72 29.35
N ILE A 98 -12.37 -9.55 28.42
CA ILE A 98 -11.55 -10.74 28.71
C ILE A 98 -10.07 -10.32 28.60
N PRO A 99 -9.29 -10.42 29.68
CA PRO A 99 -7.85 -10.17 29.64
C PRO A 99 -7.10 -11.17 28.73
N ASP A 100 -6.07 -10.70 28.01
CA ASP A 100 -5.31 -11.52 27.04
C ASP A 100 -4.66 -12.76 27.66
N ASP A 101 -4.20 -12.66 28.91
CA ASP A 101 -3.60 -13.75 29.69
C ASP A 101 -4.58 -14.91 29.96
N ARG A 102 -5.89 -14.66 29.80
CA ARG A 102 -6.95 -15.66 29.95
C ARG A 102 -7.41 -16.29 28.64
N ILE A 103 -6.90 -15.85 27.50
CA ILE A 103 -7.32 -16.35 26.18
C ILE A 103 -6.35 -17.41 25.69
N SER A 104 -5.11 -17.03 25.37
CA SER A 104 -4.08 -17.94 24.86
C SER A 104 -2.71 -17.27 24.87
N HIS A 105 -1.68 -18.03 25.25
CA HIS A 105 -0.28 -17.59 25.11
C HIS A 105 0.22 -17.56 23.66
N LEU A 106 -0.57 -18.05 22.71
CA LEU A 106 -0.26 -18.00 21.27
C LEU A 106 -0.83 -16.76 20.58
N LEU A 107 -1.46 -15.85 21.32
CA LEU A 107 -1.90 -14.57 20.76
C LEU A 107 -0.71 -13.74 20.29
N PRO A 108 -0.86 -12.96 19.20
CA PRO A 108 0.15 -12.00 18.79
C PRO A 108 0.48 -11.03 19.93
N THR A 109 1.77 -10.78 20.17
CA THR A 109 2.21 -9.76 21.14
C THR A 109 1.94 -8.33 20.68
N SER A 110 1.55 -8.16 19.42
CA SER A 110 1.19 -6.88 18.82
C SER A 110 0.12 -7.09 17.75
N TYR A 111 -0.72 -6.08 17.59
CA TYR A 111 -1.80 -6.09 16.62
C TYR A 111 -1.53 -5.18 15.42
N GLN A 112 -0.32 -4.63 15.32
CA GLN A 112 0.09 -3.71 14.28
C GLN A 112 1.56 -3.89 13.91
N ASP A 113 1.83 -3.88 12.60
CA ASP A 113 3.16 -3.83 12.00
C ASP A 113 3.15 -2.86 10.81
N MET A 114 4.29 -2.20 10.53
CA MET A 114 4.46 -1.33 9.36
C MET A 114 5.52 -1.89 8.40
N ILE A 115 5.14 -2.10 7.14
CA ILE A 115 6.03 -2.58 6.08
C ILE A 115 6.20 -1.49 5.03
N VAL A 116 7.43 -0.99 4.87
CA VAL A 116 7.80 -0.07 3.80
C VAL A 116 8.30 -0.87 2.61
N ARG A 117 7.62 -0.75 1.46
CA ARG A 117 8.02 -1.40 0.20
C ARG A 117 8.48 -0.35 -0.82
N VAL A 118 9.66 -0.55 -1.37
CA VAL A 118 10.26 0.38 -2.35
C VAL A 118 10.18 -0.23 -3.74
N TYR A 119 9.74 0.59 -4.70
CA TYR A 119 9.62 0.22 -6.10
C TYR A 119 10.34 1.24 -6.99
N SER A 120 10.95 0.77 -8.08
CA SER A 120 11.55 1.62 -9.09
C SER A 120 10.65 1.75 -10.30
N LYS A 121 10.48 2.98 -10.78
CA LYS A 121 9.85 3.25 -12.09
C LYS A 121 10.77 2.87 -13.26
N LYS A 122 12.10 2.78 -13.03
CA LYS A 122 13.14 2.48 -14.02
C LYS A 122 13.84 1.16 -13.67
N PRO A 123 13.66 0.07 -14.46
CA PRO A 123 14.18 -1.25 -14.12
C PRO A 123 15.70 -1.29 -13.86
N HIS A 124 16.50 -0.55 -14.65
CA HIS A 124 17.96 -0.52 -14.49
C HIS A 124 18.46 0.13 -13.18
N LEU A 125 17.59 0.84 -12.44
CA LEU A 125 17.95 1.45 -11.15
C LEU A 125 17.62 0.58 -9.94
N VAL A 126 17.00 -0.59 -10.13
CA VAL A 126 16.53 -1.45 -9.03
C VAL A 126 17.64 -1.79 -8.05
N GLY A 127 18.82 -2.18 -8.55
CA GLY A 127 19.98 -2.50 -7.71
C GLY A 127 20.44 -1.31 -6.88
N ALA A 128 20.73 -0.17 -7.55
CA ALA A 128 21.19 1.05 -6.89
C ALA A 128 20.20 1.58 -5.84
N ILE A 129 18.89 1.52 -6.12
CA ILE A 129 17.84 1.93 -5.17
C ILE A 129 17.78 0.96 -3.99
N SER A 130 17.91 -0.35 -4.23
CA SER A 130 17.94 -1.36 -3.17
C SER A 130 19.10 -1.12 -2.21
N ASP A 131 20.31 -0.89 -2.75
CA ASP A 131 21.52 -0.64 -1.96
C ASP A 131 21.42 0.68 -1.18
N ALA A 132 20.93 1.75 -1.82
CA ALA A 132 20.70 3.03 -1.16
C ALA A 132 19.68 2.92 -0.02
N PHE A 133 18.61 2.14 -0.21
CA PHE A 133 17.60 1.92 0.82
C PHE A 133 18.14 1.06 1.97
N GLU A 134 19.00 0.08 1.72
CA GLU A 134 19.70 -0.66 2.80
C GLU A 134 20.61 0.25 3.63
N ILE A 135 21.36 1.15 2.97
CA ILE A 135 22.21 2.14 3.66
C ILE A 135 21.35 3.07 4.50
N PHE A 136 20.20 3.51 3.99
CA PHE A 136 19.24 4.32 4.75
C PHE A 136 18.72 3.56 5.98
N GLN A 137 18.31 2.30 5.84
CA GLN A 137 17.83 1.48 6.96
C GLN A 137 18.89 1.36 8.06
N LEU A 138 20.14 1.08 7.68
CA LEU A 138 21.27 0.99 8.62
C LEU A 138 21.50 2.31 9.36
N LYS A 139 21.49 3.44 8.65
CA LYS A 139 21.73 4.76 9.25
C LYS A 139 20.59 5.21 10.17
N THR A 140 19.34 4.93 9.80
CA THR A 140 18.16 5.40 10.52
C THR A 140 17.80 4.50 11.70
N TYR A 141 17.91 3.17 11.53
CA TYR A 141 17.39 2.19 12.49
C TYR A 141 18.47 1.29 13.11
N GLY A 142 19.71 1.32 12.62
CA GLY A 142 20.82 0.53 13.16
C GLY A 142 20.71 -0.98 12.96
N ILE A 143 19.61 -1.49 12.38
CA ILE A 143 19.31 -2.92 12.24
C ILE A 143 18.88 -3.23 10.80
N LYS A 144 19.52 -4.25 10.20
CA LYS A 144 19.03 -4.89 8.97
C LYS A 144 17.92 -5.88 9.30
N ALA A 145 16.70 -5.40 9.49
CA ALA A 145 15.52 -6.26 9.58
C ALA A 145 15.04 -6.65 8.16
N GLN A 146 15.77 -7.54 7.48
CA GLN A 146 15.26 -8.17 6.24
C GLN A 146 14.51 -9.45 6.61
N VAL A 147 13.17 -9.40 6.57
CA VAL A 147 12.31 -10.57 6.84
C VAL A 147 12.35 -11.55 5.66
N HIS A 148 12.54 -11.04 4.43
CA HIS A 148 12.80 -11.86 3.24
C HIS A 148 13.83 -11.17 2.35
N ALA A 149 15.01 -11.78 2.19
CA ALA A 149 15.97 -11.34 1.17
C ALA A 149 15.32 -11.48 -0.22
N THR A 150 15.40 -10.43 -1.04
CA THR A 150 14.92 -10.51 -2.43
C THR A 150 15.75 -11.59 -3.15
N PRO A 151 15.14 -12.63 -3.75
CA PRO A 151 15.89 -13.67 -4.43
C PRO A 151 16.80 -13.06 -5.51
N GLU A 152 18.09 -13.42 -5.50
CA GLU A 152 19.11 -13.00 -6.49
C GLU A 152 18.59 -13.05 -7.94
N LYS A 153 17.74 -14.02 -8.26
CA LYS A 153 17.12 -14.20 -9.58
C LYS A 153 16.29 -13.00 -10.06
N LYS A 154 15.70 -12.20 -9.17
CA LYS A 154 14.96 -10.97 -9.55
C LYS A 154 15.87 -9.78 -9.81
N LYS A 155 17.09 -9.75 -9.24
CA LYS A 155 18.08 -8.69 -9.48
C LYS A 155 18.73 -8.79 -10.87
N ARG A 156 18.59 -9.93 -11.55
CA ARG A 156 19.25 -10.24 -12.84
C ARG A 156 18.34 -10.26 -14.06
N ARG A 157 17.08 -9.85 -13.96
CA ARG A 157 16.23 -9.66 -15.15
C ARG A 157 16.64 -8.34 -15.84
N ILE A 158 17.62 -8.47 -16.73
CA ILE A 158 17.92 -7.52 -17.82
C ILE A 158 16.72 -7.48 -18.75
#